data_AF-A0A7W0A464-F1
#
_entry.id   AF-A0A7W0A464-F1
#
_cell.length_a   1.000
_cell.length_b   1.000
_cell.length_c   1.000
_cell.angle_alpha   90.00
_cell.angle_beta   90.00
_cell.angle_gamma   90.00
#
_symmetry.space_group_name_H-M   'P 1'
#
loop_
_entity.id
_entity.type
_entity.pdbx_description
1 polymer ?
#
loop_
_entity_poly.entity_id
_entity_poly.type
_entity_poly.pdbx_seq_one_letter_code
_entity_poly.pdbx_strand_id
1 'polypeptide(L)'
;MIVSLPAGTDLGLLLQGLPNDQCPCPHWGYLIKGRIRITYADGEEFLRAGDLYYWHSWHTGVVEEDVEFVEFSPPAELDVVLDHVKRIAAAQAT
;
A
#
# COMPACT_ATOMS: atom_id res chain seq x y z
N MET A 1 2.32 4.34 11.30
CA MET A 1 2.74 3.00 11.76
C MET A 1 4.00 2.57 11.02
N ILE A 2 4.78 1.64 11.56
CA ILE A 2 5.84 0.95 10.80
C ILE A 2 5.20 -0.22 10.08
N VAL A 3 5.49 -0.39 8.79
CA VAL A 3 5.00 -1.49 7.96
C VAL A 3 6.19 -2.21 7.34
N SER A 4 6.16 -3.54 7.36
CA SER A 4 7.17 -4.38 6.73
C SER A 4 6.48 -5.38 5.81
N LEU A 5 6.91 -5.45 4.55
CA LEU A 5 6.34 -6.35 3.55
C LEU A 5 7.46 -7.05 2.77
N PRO A 6 7.33 -8.36 2.49
CA PRO A 6 8.32 -9.09 1.72
C PRO A 6 8.25 -8.75 0.23
N ALA A 7 9.36 -8.92 -0.48
CA ALA A 7 9.44 -8.86 -1.93
C ALA A 7 8.37 -9.75 -2.60
N GLY A 8 7.77 -9.23 -3.68
CA GLY A 8 6.70 -9.89 -4.41
C GLY A 8 5.30 -9.68 -3.83
N THR A 9 5.15 -8.95 -2.71
CA THR A 9 3.82 -8.57 -2.22
C THR A 9 3.12 -7.67 -3.25
N ASP A 10 2.00 -8.13 -3.79
CA ASP A 10 1.10 -7.35 -4.64
C ASP A 10 -0.09 -6.86 -3.81
N LEU A 11 -0.09 -5.56 -3.50
CA LEU A 11 -1.16 -4.94 -2.71
C LEU A 11 -2.48 -4.92 -3.47
N GLY A 12 -2.47 -4.95 -4.80
CA GLY A 12 -3.67 -4.96 -5.62
C GLY A 12 -4.56 -6.16 -5.32
N LEU A 13 -3.96 -7.32 -5.02
CA LEU A 13 -4.70 -8.53 -4.64
C LEU A 13 -5.48 -8.37 -3.33
N LEU A 14 -4.99 -7.55 -2.40
CA LEU A 14 -5.64 -7.29 -1.12
C LEU A 14 -6.71 -6.18 -1.19
N LEU A 15 -6.72 -5.41 -2.28
CA LEU A 15 -7.63 -4.28 -2.52
C LEU A 15 -8.79 -4.66 -3.46
N GLN A 16 -8.81 -5.88 -3.98
CA GLN A 16 -9.87 -6.36 -4.88
C GLN A 16 -11.26 -6.26 -4.22
N GLY A 17 -12.16 -5.55 -4.90
CA GLY A 17 -13.52 -5.28 -4.44
C GLY A 17 -13.68 -3.94 -3.72
N LEU A 18 -12.61 -3.17 -3.50
CA LEU A 18 -12.72 -1.73 -3.28
C LEU A 18 -13.03 -1.02 -4.61
N PRO A 19 -13.49 0.25 -4.58
CA PRO A 19 -13.70 0.98 -5.83
C PRO A 19 -12.40 1.06 -6.64
N ASN A 20 -12.47 0.62 -7.90
CA ASN A 20 -11.33 0.49 -8.83
C ASN A 20 -10.22 -0.47 -8.37
N ASP A 21 -10.50 -1.35 -7.40
CA ASP A 21 -9.52 -2.25 -6.78
C ASP A 21 -8.28 -1.51 -6.23
N GLN A 22 -8.50 -0.29 -5.74
CA GLN A 22 -7.45 0.62 -5.28
C GLN A 22 -7.74 1.13 -3.87
N CYS A 23 -6.68 1.55 -3.18
CA CYS A 23 -6.76 2.16 -1.86
C CYS A 23 -7.28 3.60 -1.98
N PRO A 24 -8.42 3.96 -1.38
CA PRO A 24 -8.90 5.34 -1.35
C PRO A 24 -8.23 6.21 -0.27
N CYS A 25 -7.53 5.60 0.68
CA CYS A 25 -6.89 6.32 1.78
C CYS A 25 -5.62 7.00 1.26
N PRO A 26 -5.37 8.29 1.55
CA PRO A 26 -4.07 8.89 1.26
C PRO A 26 -3.03 8.49 2.31
N HIS A 27 -1.78 8.31 1.88
CA HIS A 27 -0.66 7.95 2.75
C HIS A 27 0.53 8.88 2.54
N TRP A 28 1.21 9.22 3.63
CA TRP A 28 2.51 9.90 3.62
C TRP A 28 3.51 9.04 4.33
N GLY A 29 4.78 9.10 3.93
CA GLY A 29 5.77 8.32 4.63
C GLY A 29 7.18 8.50 4.18
N TYR A 30 8.01 7.65 4.75
CA TYR A 30 9.43 7.54 4.49
C TYR A 30 9.80 6.06 4.32
N LEU A 31 10.42 5.74 3.19
CA LEU A 31 10.87 4.40 2.89
C LEU A 31 12.24 4.15 3.54
N ILE A 32 12.28 3.33 4.58
CA ILE A 32 13.49 3.02 5.36
C ILE A 32 14.38 2.05 4.58
N LYS A 33 13.77 1.02 3.99
CA LYS A 33 14.46 -0.07 3.29
C LYS A 33 13.68 -0.47 2.04
N GLY A 34 14.40 -0.95 1.03
CA GLY A 34 13.84 -1.69 -0.10
C GLY A 34 13.38 -0.79 -1.24
N ARG A 35 12.48 -1.35 -2.06
CA ARG A 35 11.93 -0.71 -3.26
C ARG A 35 10.48 -1.11 -3.46
N ILE A 36 9.65 -0.14 -3.78
CA ILE A 36 8.22 -0.35 -4.08
C ILE A 36 7.85 0.47 -5.31
N ARG A 37 7.00 -0.10 -6.14
CA ARG A 37 6.33 0.60 -7.24
C ARG A 37 4.88 0.83 -6.86
N ILE A 38 4.45 2.08 -6.94
CA ILE A 38 3.07 2.50 -6.74
C ILE A 38 2.47 2.85 -8.09
N THR A 39 1.24 2.41 -8.31
CA THR A 39 0.48 2.65 -9.54
C THR A 39 -0.78 3.42 -9.21
N TYR A 40 -1.00 4.48 -9.98
CA TYR A 40 -2.20 5.31 -10.00
C TYR A 40 -2.91 5.17 -11.35
N ALA A 41 -4.07 5.80 -11.52
CA ALA A 41 -4.78 5.80 -12.79
C ALA A 41 -4.03 6.56 -13.91
N ASP A 42 -3.19 7.53 -13.55
CA ASP A 42 -2.49 8.45 -14.44
C ASP A 42 -0.98 8.21 -14.55
N GLY A 43 -0.43 7.25 -13.80
CA GLY A 43 1.00 6.93 -13.88
C GLY A 43 1.50 6.00 -12.78
N GLU A 44 2.82 5.86 -12.73
CA GLU A 44 3.52 5.07 -11.73
C GLU A 44 4.59 5.91 -11.02
N GLU A 45 4.82 5.58 -9.77
CA GLU A 45 5.90 6.13 -8.95
C GLU A 45 6.78 4.98 -8.45
N PHE A 46 8.10 5.16 -8.49
CA PHE A 46 9.07 4.16 -8.05
C PHE A 46 9.86 4.74 -6.88
N LEU A 47 9.74 4.13 -5.71
CA LEU A 47 10.36 4.59 -4.48
C LEU A 47 11.41 3.61 -4.02
N ARG A 48 12.48 4.14 -3.42
CA ARG A 48 13.57 3.38 -2.80
C ARG A 48 13.90 3.91 -1.41
N ALA A 49 14.69 3.14 -0.66
CA ALA A 49 15.20 3.55 0.63
C ALA A 49 15.77 4.99 0.61
N GLY A 50 15.31 5.83 1.54
CA GLY A 50 15.68 7.24 1.63
C GLY A 50 14.63 8.21 1.09
N ASP A 51 13.65 7.75 0.32
CA ASP A 51 12.63 8.62 -0.28
C ASP A 51 11.52 8.95 0.72
N LEU A 52 11.05 10.20 0.66
CA LEU A 52 9.76 10.62 1.21
C LEU A 52 8.69 10.48 0.13
N TYR A 53 7.48 10.14 0.54
CA TYR A 53 6.38 9.95 -0.41
C TYR A 53 5.07 10.57 0.07
N TYR A 54 4.23 10.82 -0.93
CA TYR A 54 2.79 11.04 -0.77
C TYR A 54 2.07 10.19 -1.80
N TRP A 55 1.34 9.19 -1.33
CA TRP A 55 0.45 8.39 -2.15
C TRP A 55 -0.95 8.96 -2.02
N HIS A 56 -1.39 9.67 -3.06
CA HIS A 56 -2.75 10.18 -3.08
C HIS A 56 -3.77 9.04 -3.16
N SER A 57 -5.02 9.35 -2.82
CA SER A 57 -6.14 8.42 -2.96
C SER A 57 -6.18 7.81 -4.36
N TRP A 58 -6.59 6.54 -4.41
CA TRP A 58 -6.67 5.72 -5.62
C TRP A 58 -5.30 5.29 -6.12
N HIS A 59 -4.66 4.44 -5.32
CA HIS A 59 -3.39 3.80 -5.66
C HIS A 59 -3.37 2.32 -5.29
N THR A 60 -2.42 1.61 -5.87
CA THR A 60 -2.01 0.25 -5.48
C THR A 60 -0.48 0.15 -5.56
N GLY A 61 0.11 -0.96 -5.16
CA GLY A 61 1.56 -1.13 -5.22
C GLY A 61 2.04 -2.56 -5.28
N VAL A 62 3.23 -2.71 -5.83
CA VAL A 62 4.00 -3.97 -5.86
C VAL A 62 5.32 -3.74 -5.16
N VAL A 63 5.59 -4.57 -4.15
CA VAL A 63 6.84 -4.59 -3.39
C VAL A 63 7.90 -5.33 -4.22
N GLU A 64 8.88 -4.59 -4.76
CA GLU A 64 9.91 -5.14 -5.66
C GLU A 64 11.07 -5.77 -4.89
N GLU A 65 11.39 -5.22 -3.72
CA GLU A 65 12.37 -5.72 -2.74
C GLU A 65 11.76 -5.65 -1.34
N ASP A 66 12.22 -6.45 -0.37
CA ASP A 66 11.73 -6.36 1.01
C ASP A 66 11.74 -4.92 1.53
N VAL A 67 10.57 -4.40 1.87
CA VAL A 67 10.40 -3.01 2.32
C VAL A 67 10.17 -2.90 3.81
N GLU A 68 10.63 -1.77 4.34
CA GLU A 68 10.22 -1.25 5.63
C GLU A 68 9.97 0.25 5.47
N PHE A 69 8.84 0.75 5.93
CA PHE A 69 8.51 2.16 5.86
C PHE A 69 7.72 2.64 7.07
N VAL A 70 7.86 3.93 7.37
CA VAL A 70 6.96 4.64 8.30
C VAL A 70 5.88 5.30 7.48
N GLU A 71 4.62 5.03 7.84
CA GLU A 71 3.45 5.56 7.15
C GLU A 71 2.55 6.35 8.10
N PHE A 72 1.95 7.42 7.58
CA PHE A 72 0.94 8.23 8.21
C PHE A 72 -0.29 8.30 7.30
N SER A 73 -1.46 8.12 7.89
CA SER A 73 -2.74 8.15 7.17
C SER A 73 -3.84 8.71 8.06
N PRO A 74 -4.91 9.28 7.47
CA PRO A 74 -6.11 9.64 8.21
C PRO A 74 -6.76 8.38 8.81
N PRO A 75 -7.06 8.35 10.11
CA PRO A 75 -7.44 7.11 10.78
C PRO A 75 -8.78 6.55 10.29
N ALA A 76 -9.78 7.40 10.04
CA ALA A 76 -11.10 6.94 9.62
C ALA A 76 -11.07 6.25 8.24
N GLU A 77 -10.31 6.80 7.31
CA GLU A 77 -10.11 6.27 5.97
C GLU A 77 -9.26 4.99 6.01
N LEU A 78 -8.22 4.98 6.86
CA LEU A 78 -7.37 3.81 7.03
C LEU A 78 -8.15 2.63 7.62
N ASP A 79 -9.02 2.87 8.61
CA ASP A 79 -9.83 1.83 9.25
C ASP A 79 -10.70 1.08 8.23
N VAL A 80 -11.33 1.79 7.29
CA VAL A 80 -12.14 1.19 6.21
C VAL A 80 -11.30 0.26 5.34
N VAL A 81 -10.09 0.69 4.97
CA VAL A 81 -9.18 -0.12 4.13
C VAL A 81 -8.67 -1.33 4.89
N LEU A 82 -8.24 -1.16 6.14
CA LEU A 82 -7.75 -2.26 6.97
C LEU A 82 -8.84 -3.31 7.22
N ASP A 83 -10.08 -2.90 7.45
CA ASP A 83 -11.20 -3.82 7.62
C ASP A 83 -11.54 -4.59 6.33
N HIS A 84 -11.35 -3.98 5.16
CA HIS A 84 -11.43 -4.69 3.89
C HIS A 84 -10.29 -5.70 3.74
N VAL A 85 -9.03 -5.25 3.89
CA VAL A 85 -7.83 -6.08 3.71
C VAL A 85 -7.86 -7.29 4.65
N LYS A 86 -8.26 -7.11 5.92
CA LYS A 86 -8.41 -8.22 6.89
C LYS A 86 -9.40 -9.29 6.40
N ARG A 87 -10.52 -8.88 5.79
CA ARG A 87 -11.51 -9.82 5.25
C ARG A 87 -10.96 -10.59 4.05
N ILE A 88 -10.27 -9.92 3.13
CA ILE A 88 -9.66 -10.57 1.96
C ILE A 88 -8.55 -11.55 2.39
N ALA A 89 -7.64 -11.11 3.27
CA ALA A 89 -6.56 -11.95 3.77
C ALA A 89 -7.08 -13.21 4.49
N ALA A 90 -8.16 -13.08 5.28
CA ALA A 90 -8.78 -14.23 5.93
C ALA A 90 -9.41 -15.22 4.92
N ALA A 91 -9.96 -14.73 3.82
CA ALA A 91 -10.56 -15.56 2.77
C ALA A 91 -9.53 -16.25 1.86
N GLN A 92 -8.31 -15.70 1.75
CA GLN A 92 -7.22 -16.30 0.97
C GLN A 92 -6.42 -17.35 1.75
N ALA A 93 -6.60 -17.42 3.07
CA ALA A 93 -5.93 -18.40 3.95
C ALA A 93 -6.67 -19.76 4.02
N THR A 94 -7.73 -19.94 3.23
CA THR A 94 -8.56 -21.16 3.14
C THR A 94 -8.48 -21.76 1.74
#